data_AF-U6D3H2-F1
#
_entry.id   AF-U6D3H2-F1
#
_cell.length_a   1.000
_cell.length_b   1.000
_cell.length_c   1.000
_cell.angle_alpha   90.00
_cell.angle_beta   90.00
_cell.angle_gamma   90.00
#
_symmetry.space_group_name_H-M   'P 1'
#
loop_
_entity.id
_entity.type
_entity.pdbx_description
1 polymer ?
#
loop_
_entity_poly.entity_id
_entity_poly.type
_entity_poly.pdbx_seq_one_letter_code
_entity_poly.pdbx_strand_id
1 'polypeptide(L)'
;SQWRLQQGLAANPSGYGPLTEYPDWSYADGRPAPPMRGQLRRKAQREKFARRVVLLSQEMDAGLQAWQLRQQQKLQEEERKQKNALKPKGALLQNPRSNQ
;
A
#
# COMPACT_ATOMS: atom_id res chain seq x y z
N SER A 1 -26.09 8.60 17.81
CA SER A 1 -27.15 7.63 17.47
C SER A 1 -26.61 6.62 16.47
N GLN A 2 -26.69 5.32 16.78
CA GLN A 2 -26.15 4.23 15.95
C GLN A 2 -26.72 4.22 14.52
N TRP A 3 -27.97 4.67 14.35
CA TRP A 3 -28.63 4.77 13.04
C TRP A 3 -27.83 5.56 11.99
N ARG A 4 -27.21 6.70 12.34
CA ARG A 4 -26.45 7.49 11.36
C ARG A 4 -25.28 6.71 10.77
N LEU A 5 -24.56 5.98 11.62
CA LEU A 5 -23.44 5.13 11.18
C LEU A 5 -23.92 4.00 10.27
N GLN A 6 -25.08 3.40 10.56
CA GLN A 6 -25.69 2.39 9.69
C GLN A 6 -26.07 2.94 8.31
N GLN A 7 -26.38 4.23 8.22
CA GLN A 7 -26.65 4.93 6.95
C GLN A 7 -25.38 5.47 6.27
N GLY A 8 -24.18 5.15 6.77
CA GLY A 8 -22.92 5.65 6.21
C GLY A 8 -22.68 7.15 6.48
N LEU A 9 -23.40 7.75 7.42
CA LEU A 9 -23.22 9.14 7.84
C LEU A 9 -22.26 9.25 9.02
N ALA A 10 -21.75 10.44 9.26
CA ALA A 10 -20.97 10.74 10.45
C ALA A 10 -21.79 10.48 11.73
N ALA A 11 -21.17 9.88 12.76
CA ALA A 11 -21.81 9.69 14.06
C ALA A 11 -22.27 11.03 14.67
N ASN A 12 -21.40 12.04 14.55
CA ASN A 12 -21.68 13.43 14.90
C ASN A 12 -22.09 14.20 13.63
N PRO A 13 -23.27 14.84 13.58
CA PRO A 13 -23.71 15.62 12.41
C PRO A 13 -22.78 16.78 12.05
N SER A 14 -22.00 17.32 13.00
CA SER A 14 -21.03 18.39 12.76
C SER A 14 -19.65 17.87 12.29
N GLY A 15 -19.48 16.56 12.11
CA GLY A 15 -18.19 15.96 11.76
C GLY A 15 -17.80 16.19 10.29
N TYR A 16 -18.62 15.67 9.39
CA TYR A 16 -18.53 15.89 7.95
C TYR A 16 -19.92 15.75 7.34
N GLY A 17 -20.15 16.45 6.23
CA GLY A 17 -21.43 16.45 5.54
C GLY A 17 -21.85 17.84 5.09
N PRO A 18 -22.99 17.96 4.40
CA PRO A 18 -23.45 19.22 3.81
C PRO A 18 -23.63 20.32 4.87
N LEU A 19 -24.05 19.96 6.08
CA LEU A 19 -24.25 20.90 7.20
C LEU A 19 -22.96 21.62 7.63
N THR A 20 -21.77 21.05 7.39
CA THR A 20 -20.48 21.59 7.86
C THR A 20 -19.52 21.94 6.72
N GLU A 21 -19.74 21.38 5.54
CA GLU A 21 -18.88 21.61 4.38
C GLU A 21 -19.38 22.73 3.47
N TYR A 22 -20.67 23.08 3.53
CA TYR A 22 -21.23 24.22 2.81
C TYR A 22 -21.01 25.53 3.56
N PRO A 23 -20.92 26.65 2.82
CA PRO A 23 -20.81 27.97 3.44
C PRO A 23 -22.13 28.36 4.11
N ASP A 24 -22.04 28.98 5.29
CA ASP A 24 -23.21 29.41 6.06
C ASP A 24 -23.94 30.62 5.45
N TRP A 25 -23.31 31.33 4.50
CA TRP A 25 -23.85 32.51 3.82
C TRP A 25 -23.22 32.73 2.45
N SER A 26 -23.83 33.62 1.66
CA SER A 26 -23.30 34.14 0.39
C SER A 26 -23.67 35.62 0.23
N TYR A 27 -23.02 36.34 -0.68
CA TYR A 27 -23.41 37.71 -1.01
C TYR A 27 -24.78 37.72 -1.72
N ALA A 28 -25.55 38.80 -1.56
CA ALA A 28 -26.85 38.96 -2.22
C ALA A 28 -26.73 38.91 -3.76
N ASP A 29 -25.61 39.40 -4.30
CA ASP A 29 -25.29 39.37 -5.74
C ASP A 29 -24.92 37.96 -6.25
N GLY A 30 -24.96 36.94 -5.39
CA GLY A 30 -24.62 35.55 -5.73
C GLY A 30 -23.13 35.24 -5.71
N ARG A 31 -22.27 36.20 -5.34
CA ARG A 31 -20.84 35.92 -5.14
C ARG A 31 -20.63 34.95 -3.97
N PRO A 32 -19.69 34.00 -4.07
CA PRO A 32 -19.44 33.05 -3.00
C PRO A 32 -18.84 33.74 -1.78
N ALA A 33 -19.17 33.24 -0.58
CA ALA A 33 -18.49 33.68 0.64
C ALA A 33 -17.02 33.24 0.61
N PRO A 34 -16.12 34.03 1.24
CA PRO A 34 -14.74 33.61 1.42
C PRO A 34 -14.68 32.31 2.25
N PRO A 35 -13.68 31.43 1.99
CA PRO A 35 -13.61 30.14 2.65
C PRO A 35 -13.37 30.27 4.15
N MET A 36 -14.09 29.47 4.93
CA MET A 36 -13.96 29.47 6.39
C MET A 36 -12.63 28.84 6.83
N ARG A 37 -12.00 29.40 7.88
CA ARG A 37 -10.72 28.90 8.43
C ARG A 37 -10.76 27.40 8.77
N GLY A 38 -11.87 26.94 9.36
CA GLY A 38 -12.08 25.53 9.70
C GLY A 38 -12.14 24.63 8.47
N GLN A 39 -12.78 25.08 7.39
CA GLN A 39 -12.88 24.34 6.13
C GLN A 39 -11.51 24.21 5.46
N LEU A 40 -10.72 25.29 5.42
CA LEU A 40 -9.35 25.27 4.90
C LEU A 40 -8.47 24.28 5.68
N ARG A 41 -8.54 24.32 7.02
CA ARG A 41 -7.81 23.38 7.88
C ARG A 41 -8.23 21.93 7.61
N ARG A 42 -9.53 21.64 7.50
CA ARG A 42 -10.04 20.29 7.21
C ARG A 42 -9.56 19.80 5.83
N LYS A 43 -9.58 20.66 4.81
CA LYS A 43 -9.05 20.32 3.47
C LYS A 43 -7.58 19.95 3.52
N ALA A 44 -6.75 20.76 4.17
CA ALA A 44 -5.32 20.47 4.33
C ALA A 44 -5.06 19.17 5.12
N GLN A 45 -5.84 18.90 6.16
CA GLN A 45 -5.75 17.65 6.93
C GLN A 45 -6.14 16.43 6.10
N ARG A 46 -7.23 16.51 5.32
CA ARG A 46 -7.66 15.44 4.41
C ARG A 46 -6.62 15.17 3.33
N GLU A 47 -6.02 16.22 2.77
CA GLU A 47 -4.95 16.10 1.80
C GLU A 47 -3.72 15.41 2.39
N LYS A 48 -3.27 15.84 3.57
CA LYS A 48 -2.15 15.20 4.28
C LYS A 48 -2.42 13.72 4.55
N PHE A 49 -3.64 13.39 4.95
CA PHE A 49 -4.05 12.01 5.17
C PHE A 49 -4.02 11.20 3.88
N ALA A 50 -4.60 11.70 2.79
CA ALA A 50 -4.60 11.02 1.49
C ALA A 50 -3.18 10.77 0.96
N ARG A 51 -2.30 11.79 1.05
CA ARG A 51 -0.88 11.65 0.67
C ARG A 51 -0.19 10.53 1.46
N ARG A 52 -0.47 10.43 2.77
CA ARG A 52 0.10 9.37 3.61
C ARG A 52 -0.41 7.98 3.23
N VAL A 53 -1.70 7.84 2.93
CA VAL A 53 -2.26 6.55 2.49
C VAL A 53 -1.55 6.08 1.22
N VAL A 54 -1.42 6.96 0.22
CA VAL A 54 -0.75 6.64 -1.04
C VAL A 54 0.71 6.23 -0.82
N LEU A 55 1.45 6.99 -0.01
CA LEU A 55 2.85 6.69 0.31
C LEU A 55 3.00 5.28 0.91
N LEU A 56 2.22 4.97 1.95
CA LEU A 56 2.32 3.68 2.64
C LEU A 56 1.95 2.51 1.74
N SER A 57 0.94 2.67 0.87
CA SER A 57 0.59 1.64 -0.12
C SER A 57 1.74 1.38 -1.09
N GLN A 58 2.37 2.43 -1.60
CA GLN A 58 3.51 2.30 -2.52
C GLN A 58 4.72 1.63 -1.86
N GLU A 59 5.04 2.00 -0.62
CA GLU A 59 6.13 1.39 0.14
C GLU A 59 5.90 -0.11 0.36
N MET A 60 4.65 -0.49 0.68
CA MET A 60 4.27 -1.89 0.85
C MET A 60 4.42 -2.68 -0.47
N ASP A 61 3.91 -2.13 -1.57
CA ASP A 61 3.99 -2.77 -2.89
C ASP A 61 5.45 -2.94 -3.35
N ALA A 62 6.27 -1.90 -3.19
CA ALA A 62 7.70 -1.96 -3.49
C ALA A 62 8.42 -3.00 -2.62
N GLY A 63 8.07 -3.07 -1.32
CA GLY A 63 8.61 -4.08 -0.41
C GLY A 63 8.30 -5.51 -0.85
N LEU A 64 7.06 -5.75 -1.28
CA LEU A 64 6.62 -7.05 -1.79
C LEU A 64 7.36 -7.44 -3.07
N GLN A 65 7.43 -6.52 -4.04
CA GLN A 65 8.15 -6.75 -5.31
C GLN A 65 9.64 -7.06 -5.05
N ALA A 66 10.28 -6.28 -4.19
CA ALA A 66 11.69 -6.49 -3.85
C ALA A 66 11.91 -7.85 -3.16
N TRP A 67 10.98 -8.27 -2.29
CA TRP A 67 11.05 -9.60 -1.67
C TRP A 67 10.88 -10.72 -2.70
N GLN A 68 9.90 -10.62 -3.60
CA GLN A 68 9.68 -11.60 -4.66
C GLN A 68 10.90 -11.74 -5.57
N LEU A 69 11.49 -10.61 -5.97
CA LEU A 69 12.70 -10.60 -6.80
C LEU A 69 13.86 -11.31 -6.10
N ARG A 70 14.08 -11.04 -4.80
CA ARG A 70 15.12 -11.73 -4.03
C ARG A 70 14.89 -13.24 -3.95
N GLN A 71 13.65 -13.70 -3.79
CA GLN A 71 13.35 -15.14 -3.80
C GLN A 71 13.69 -15.77 -5.15
N GLN A 72 13.29 -15.14 -6.26
CA GLN A 72 13.58 -15.64 -7.61
C GLN A 72 15.09 -15.67 -7.88
N GLN A 73 15.81 -14.61 -7.50
CA GLN A 73 17.27 -14.54 -7.65
C GLN A 73 17.97 -15.65 -6.86
N LYS A 74 17.52 -15.93 -5.63
CA LYS A 74 18.10 -17.00 -4.81
C LYS A 74 17.97 -18.36 -5.48
N LEU A 75 16.77 -18.68 -5.99
CA LEU A 75 16.52 -19.93 -6.71
C LEU A 75 17.37 -20.02 -7.99
N GLN A 76 17.43 -18.93 -8.77
CA GLN A 76 18.26 -18.88 -9.98
C GLN A 76 19.74 -19.05 -9.65
N GLU A 77 20.23 -18.46 -8.56
CA GLU A 77 21.63 -18.59 -8.15
C GLU A 77 21.96 -20.02 -7.72
N GLU A 78 21.06 -20.68 -6.98
CA GLU A 78 21.20 -22.09 -6.62
C GLU A 78 21.26 -22.98 -7.87
N GLU A 79 20.34 -22.80 -8.82
CA GLU A 79 20.39 -23.52 -10.10
C GLU A 79 21.68 -23.25 -10.88
N ARG A 80 22.14 -21.99 -10.92
CA ARG A 80 23.39 -21.62 -11.58
C ARG A 80 24.58 -22.27 -10.92
N LYS A 81 24.63 -22.32 -9.58
CA LYS A 81 25.68 -23.01 -8.83
C LYS A 81 25.70 -24.50 -9.14
N GLN A 82 24.53 -25.15 -9.21
CA GLN A 82 24.43 -26.56 -9.58
C GLN A 82 24.90 -26.81 -11.02
N LYS A 83 24.46 -25.99 -11.98
CA LYS A 83 24.87 -26.09 -13.39
C LYS A 83 26.37 -25.87 -13.58
N ASN A 84 26.96 -24.96 -12.79
CA ASN A 84 28.39 -24.66 -12.81
C ASN A 84 29.24 -25.61 -11.95
N ALA A 85 28.61 -26.54 -11.21
CA ALA A 85 29.35 -27.48 -10.38
C ALA A 85 30.19 -28.42 -11.25
N LEU A 86 31.43 -28.65 -10.84
CA LEU A 86 32.29 -29.62 -11.50
C LEU A 86 31.72 -31.03 -11.34
N LYS A 87 31.95 -31.89 -12.34
CA LYS A 87 31.58 -33.32 -12.24
C LYS A 87 32.20 -33.92 -10.99
N PRO A 88 31.44 -34.68 -10.19
CA PRO A 88 31.98 -35.32 -9.00
C PRO A 88 33.06 -36.33 -9.40
N LYS A 89 34.12 -36.43 -8.60
CA LYS A 89 35.25 -37.35 -8.79
C LYS A 89 35.41 -38.28 -7.58
N GLY A 90 36.28 -39.29 -7.70
CA GLY A 90 36.68 -40.13 -6.56
C GLY A 90 35.65 -41.21 -6.21
N ALA A 91 35.09 -41.16 -4.99
CA ALA A 91 34.23 -42.19 -4.41
C ALA A 91 33.01 -42.60 -5.27
N LEU A 92 32.47 -41.67 -6.07
CA LEU A 92 31.36 -41.93 -7.00
C LEU A 92 31.73 -42.79 -8.22
N LEU A 93 33.03 -42.92 -8.54
CA LEU A 93 33.52 -43.82 -9.60
C LEU A 93 33.96 -45.18 -9.05
N GLN A 94 34.04 -45.34 -7.72
CA GLN A 94 34.39 -46.61 -7.08
C GLN A 94 33.13 -47.42 -6.73
N ASN A 95 32.38 -47.81 -7.76
CA ASN A 95 31.49 -48.98 -7.67
C ASN A 95 32.03 -50.09 -8.57
N PRO A 96 32.97 -50.91 -8.09
CA PRO A 96 33.27 -52.18 -8.72
C PRO A 96 32.25 -53.23 -8.25
N ARG A 97 31.52 -53.83 -9.21
CA ARG A 97 30.75 -55.10 -9.14
C ARG A 97 29.27 -55.03 -8.73
N SER A 98 28.41 -54.98 -9.74
CA SER A 98 27.21 -55.84 -9.80
C SER A 98 27.43 -56.89 -10.90
N ASN A 99 28.14 -57.97 -10.56
CA ASN A 99 28.07 -59.22 -11.31
C ASN A 99 27.07 -60.11 -10.56
N GLN A 100 25.88 -60.27 -11.12
CA GLN A 100 25.10 -61.51 -11.05
C GLN A 100 24.77 -61.90 -12.50
#